data_AF-A0A8H4AS97-F1
#
_entry.id   AF-A0A8H4AS97-F1
#
_cell.length_a   1.000
_cell.length_b   1.000
_cell.length_c   1.000
_cell.angle_alpha   90.00
_cell.angle_beta   90.00
_cell.angle_gamma   90.00
#
_symmetry.space_group_name_H-M   'P 1'
#
loop_
_entity.id
_entity.type
_entity.pdbx_description
1 polymer ?
#
loop_
_entity_poly.entity_id
_entity_poly.type
_entity_poly.pdbx_seq_one_letter_code
_entity_poly.pdbx_strand_id
1 'polypeptide(L)'
;MPVLVLTAVFLFVCPLIFMGIVTMWMLLKQKISDELSTCVTKIKHEIADDLSAHGTKIANELDAKNNTTITAEIERILTDVYKKLTAEINTKISNELSTRLSEINTELNDKLTAEIKKINSPLQNGLIQHYAITRRNQPIEADQQSVSNHSEASNRSHISSSGSSSGSSSGSGQLTFTGISLTVWNQFKQIFDRIKTEKNFTLEEMCLTVAMEIRELGGNIKKTTVQGFYERNIKKKDGYISTLDQIGLWVDSKNNDSLADNTE
;
A
#
# COMPACT_ATOMS: atom_id res chain seq x y z
N MET A 1 -65.37 -99.15 -43.01
CA MET A 1 -65.04 -98.02 -43.91
C MET A 1 -65.15 -96.63 -43.26
N PRO A 2 -66.24 -96.22 -42.59
CA PRO A 2 -66.38 -94.81 -42.13
C PRO A 2 -65.41 -94.40 -41.00
N VAL A 3 -65.02 -95.32 -40.11
CA VAL A 3 -64.10 -95.02 -39.00
C VAL A 3 -62.69 -94.68 -39.50
N LEU A 4 -62.17 -95.39 -40.51
CA LEU A 4 -60.83 -95.12 -41.07
C LEU A 4 -60.76 -93.75 -41.78
N VAL A 5 -61.83 -93.37 -42.48
CA VAL A 5 -61.92 -92.06 -43.14
C VAL A 5 -61.98 -90.93 -42.09
N LEU A 6 -62.75 -91.11 -41.01
CA LEU A 6 -62.82 -90.13 -39.93
C LEU A 6 -61.47 -89.96 -39.21
N THR A 7 -60.76 -91.06 -38.94
CA THR A 7 -59.41 -91.02 -38.36
C THR A 7 -58.42 -90.33 -39.29
N ALA A 8 -58.47 -90.60 -40.60
CA ALA A 8 -57.60 -89.95 -41.57
C ALA A 8 -57.85 -88.44 -41.66
N VAL A 9 -59.12 -88.00 -41.63
CA VAL A 9 -59.49 -86.57 -41.59
C VAL A 9 -59.02 -85.91 -40.29
N PHE A 10 -59.21 -86.56 -39.15
CA PHE A 10 -58.73 -86.05 -37.85
C PHE A 10 -57.21 -85.90 -37.81
N LEU A 11 -56.48 -86.91 -38.30
CA LEU A 11 -55.01 -86.90 -38.36
C LEU A 11 -54.47 -85.80 -39.27
N PHE A 12 -55.21 -85.38 -40.29
CA PHE A 12 -54.76 -84.33 -41.21
C PHE A 12 -55.18 -82.92 -40.76
N VAL A 13 -56.40 -82.77 -40.22
CA VAL A 13 -56.95 -81.46 -39.84
C VAL A 13 -56.43 -80.97 -38.49
N CYS A 14 -56.26 -81.85 -37.51
CA CYS A 14 -55.82 -81.44 -36.17
C CYS A 14 -54.43 -80.79 -36.17
N PRO A 15 -53.37 -81.34 -36.81
CA PRO A 15 -52.06 -80.71 -36.82
C PRO A 15 -52.06 -79.31 -37.45
N LEU A 16 -52.89 -79.09 -38.47
CA LEU A 16 -53.02 -77.77 -39.11
C LEU A 16 -53.63 -76.73 -38.16
N ILE A 17 -54.68 -77.11 -37.41
CA ILE A 17 -55.29 -76.25 -36.39
C ILE A 17 -54.29 -75.97 -35.25
N PHE A 18 -53.59 -77.00 -34.77
CA PHE A 18 -52.57 -76.85 -33.73
C PHE A 18 -51.42 -75.93 -34.17
N MET A 19 -50.91 -76.08 -35.40
CA MET A 19 -49.89 -75.18 -35.94
C MET A 19 -50.39 -73.72 -36.04
N GLY A 20 -51.66 -73.52 -36.42
CA GLY A 20 -52.28 -72.20 -36.42
C GLY A 20 -52.30 -71.57 -35.03
N ILE A 21 -52.71 -72.31 -34.00
CA ILE A 21 -52.72 -71.83 -32.61
C ILE A 21 -51.31 -71.53 -32.11
N VAL A 22 -50.34 -72.42 -32.40
CA VAL A 22 -48.93 -72.23 -31.99
C VAL A 22 -48.33 -71.00 -32.65
N THR A 23 -48.54 -70.79 -33.95
CA THR A 23 -48.03 -69.62 -34.68
C THR A 23 -48.65 -68.31 -34.19
N MET A 24 -49.97 -68.28 -33.98
CA MET A 24 -50.65 -67.12 -33.37
C MET A 24 -50.14 -66.82 -31.96
N TRP A 25 -49.94 -67.86 -31.15
CA TRP A 25 -49.38 -67.73 -29.80
C TRP A 25 -47.94 -67.21 -29.81
N MET A 26 -47.10 -67.71 -30.71
CA MET A 26 -45.73 -67.21 -30.90
C MET A 26 -45.73 -65.74 -31.30
N LEU A 27 -46.58 -65.34 -32.26
CA LEU A 27 -46.68 -63.96 -32.70
C LEU A 27 -47.14 -63.03 -31.57
N LEU A 28 -48.14 -63.45 -30.79
CA LEU A 28 -48.62 -62.69 -29.63
C LEU A 28 -47.53 -62.52 -28.58
N LYS A 29 -46.81 -63.60 -28.25
CA LYS A 29 -45.66 -63.55 -27.33
C LYS A 29 -44.58 -62.60 -27.81
N GLN A 30 -44.24 -62.67 -29.09
CA GLN A 30 -43.22 -61.81 -29.69
C GLN A 30 -43.63 -60.34 -29.59
N LYS A 31 -44.87 -60.01 -29.98
CA LYS A 31 -45.38 -58.63 -29.91
C LYS A 31 -45.37 -58.07 -28.49
N ILE A 32 -45.83 -58.85 -27.50
CA ILE A 32 -45.79 -58.44 -26.09
C ILE A 32 -44.34 -58.23 -25.63
N SER A 33 -43.43 -59.13 -26.02
CA SER A 33 -42.00 -59.02 -25.67
C SER A 33 -41.36 -57.77 -26.26
N ASP A 34 -41.66 -57.45 -27.53
CA ASP A 34 -41.08 -56.30 -28.23
C ASP A 34 -41.62 -54.96 -27.67
N GLU A 35 -42.93 -54.88 -27.41
CA GLU A 35 -43.54 -53.71 -26.78
C GLU A 35 -43.01 -53.50 -25.36
N LEU A 36 -42.88 -54.57 -24.56
CA LEU A 36 -42.32 -54.50 -23.21
C LEU A 36 -40.85 -54.09 -23.24
N SER A 37 -40.05 -54.66 -24.14
CA SER A 37 -38.64 -54.30 -24.33
C SER A 37 -38.46 -52.83 -24.69
N THR A 38 -39.30 -52.32 -25.61
CA THR A 38 -39.30 -50.91 -26.01
C THR A 38 -39.68 -50.00 -24.84
N CYS A 39 -40.70 -50.37 -24.07
CA CYS A 39 -41.12 -49.62 -22.89
C CYS A 39 -40.00 -49.57 -21.83
N VAL A 40 -39.36 -50.70 -21.55
CA VAL A 40 -38.25 -50.79 -20.58
C VAL A 40 -37.05 -49.97 -21.01
N THR A 41 -36.67 -50.01 -22.28
CA THR A 41 -35.53 -49.21 -22.79
C THR A 41 -35.82 -47.71 -22.71
N LYS A 42 -37.05 -47.29 -23.02
CA LYS A 42 -37.50 -45.90 -22.88
C LYS A 42 -37.42 -45.41 -21.43
N ILE A 43 -38.01 -46.17 -20.49
CA ILE A 43 -37.97 -45.83 -19.06
C ILE A 43 -36.53 -45.74 -18.55
N LYS A 44 -35.68 -46.69 -18.96
CA LYS A 44 -34.26 -46.68 -18.56
C LYS A 44 -33.55 -45.41 -19.02
N HIS A 45 -33.79 -44.96 -20.25
CA HIS A 45 -33.17 -43.75 -20.77
C HIS A 45 -33.68 -42.49 -20.08
N GLU A 46 -35.00 -42.37 -19.88
CA GLU A 46 -35.62 -41.25 -19.18
C GLU A 46 -35.09 -41.11 -17.74
N ILE A 47 -34.96 -42.23 -17.01
CA ILE A 47 -34.37 -42.24 -15.66
C ILE A 47 -32.89 -41.83 -15.70
N ALA A 48 -32.12 -42.32 -16.68
CA ALA A 48 -30.71 -41.98 -16.80
C ALA A 48 -30.50 -40.49 -17.09
N ASP A 49 -31.31 -39.93 -17.98
CA ASP A 49 -31.26 -38.52 -18.35
C ASP A 49 -31.67 -37.61 -17.18
N ASP A 50 -32.77 -37.95 -16.49
CA ASP A 50 -33.24 -37.20 -15.31
C ASP A 50 -32.21 -37.24 -14.18
N LEU A 51 -31.64 -38.42 -13.89
CA LEU A 51 -30.60 -38.57 -12.87
C LEU A 51 -29.34 -37.77 -13.23
N SER A 52 -28.95 -37.77 -14.52
CA SER A 52 -27.80 -37.01 -15.00
C SER A 52 -28.04 -35.49 -14.88
N ALA A 53 -29.22 -35.02 -15.28
CA ALA A 53 -29.60 -33.62 -15.18
C ALA A 53 -29.65 -33.16 -13.71
N HIS A 54 -30.26 -33.96 -12.84
CA HIS A 54 -30.33 -33.66 -11.41
C HIS A 54 -28.95 -33.68 -10.74
N GLY A 55 -28.09 -34.64 -11.09
CA GLY A 55 -26.71 -34.71 -10.63
C GLY A 55 -25.91 -33.47 -11.02
N THR A 56 -26.04 -33.03 -12.27
CA THR A 56 -25.40 -31.80 -12.77
C THR A 56 -25.91 -30.55 -12.04
N LYS A 57 -27.22 -30.47 -11.79
CA LYS A 57 -27.84 -29.36 -11.04
C LYS A 57 -27.29 -29.29 -9.61
N ILE A 58 -27.25 -30.42 -8.89
CA ILE A 58 -26.71 -30.49 -7.53
C ILE A 58 -25.24 -30.03 -7.51
N ALA A 59 -24.42 -30.52 -8.45
CA ALA A 59 -23.01 -30.15 -8.53
C ALA A 59 -22.83 -28.63 -8.69
N ASN A 60 -23.57 -28.03 -9.62
CA ASN A 60 -23.51 -26.60 -9.88
C ASN A 60 -24.00 -25.76 -8.68
N GLU A 61 -25.08 -26.17 -8.02
CA GLU A 61 -25.61 -25.48 -6.83
C GLU A 61 -24.62 -25.57 -5.65
N LEU A 62 -24.00 -26.74 -5.47
CA LEU A 62 -22.99 -26.96 -4.43
C LEU A 62 -21.73 -26.12 -4.69
N ASP A 63 -21.23 -26.11 -5.92
CA ASP A 63 -20.06 -25.31 -6.32
C ASP A 63 -20.33 -23.82 -6.14
N ALA A 64 -21.49 -23.33 -6.59
CA ALA A 64 -21.86 -21.93 -6.40
C ALA A 64 -21.94 -21.56 -4.91
N LYS A 65 -22.62 -22.38 -4.10
CA LYS A 65 -22.78 -22.13 -2.67
C LYS A 65 -21.46 -22.17 -1.93
N ASN A 66 -20.61 -23.16 -2.22
CA ASN A 66 -19.29 -23.29 -1.61
C ASN A 66 -18.42 -22.09 -1.97
N ASN A 67 -18.34 -21.72 -3.26
CA ASN A 67 -17.54 -20.59 -3.69
C ASN A 67 -18.00 -19.29 -3.02
N THR A 68 -19.30 -18.95 -3.05
CA THR A 68 -19.79 -17.73 -2.43
C THR A 68 -19.57 -17.70 -0.91
N THR A 69 -19.86 -18.81 -0.20
CA THR A 69 -19.75 -18.86 1.25
C THR A 69 -18.29 -18.83 1.72
N ILE A 70 -17.43 -19.62 1.09
CA ILE A 70 -16.00 -19.69 1.45
C ILE A 70 -15.33 -18.35 1.14
N THR A 71 -15.60 -17.74 -0.03
CA THR A 71 -15.04 -16.42 -0.38
C THR A 71 -15.42 -15.37 0.65
N ALA A 72 -16.70 -15.27 1.03
CA ALA A 72 -17.16 -14.30 2.02
C ALA A 72 -16.49 -14.50 3.39
N GLU A 73 -16.32 -15.74 3.82
CA GLU A 73 -15.69 -16.05 5.11
C GLU A 73 -14.18 -15.77 5.10
N ILE A 74 -13.49 -16.04 3.99
CA ILE A 74 -12.08 -15.69 3.80
C ILE A 74 -11.90 -14.17 3.86
N GLU A 75 -12.73 -13.40 3.14
CA GLU A 75 -12.68 -11.94 3.14
C GLU A 75 -12.92 -11.36 4.54
N ARG A 76 -13.88 -11.93 5.28
CA ARG A 76 -14.19 -11.54 6.65
C ARG A 76 -12.99 -11.79 7.58
N ILE A 77 -12.39 -12.98 7.52
CA ILE A 77 -11.23 -13.35 8.33
C ILE A 77 -10.04 -12.45 7.99
N LEU A 78 -9.75 -12.24 6.70
CA LEU A 78 -8.64 -11.41 6.26
C LEU A 78 -8.79 -9.96 6.77
N THR A 79 -10.00 -9.42 6.66
CA THR A 79 -10.33 -8.07 7.14
C THR A 79 -10.13 -7.95 8.66
N ASP A 80 -10.58 -8.95 9.42
CA ASP A 80 -10.44 -8.96 10.88
C ASP A 80 -8.97 -9.05 11.31
N VAL A 81 -8.20 -9.95 10.69
CA VAL A 81 -6.76 -10.11 10.94
C VAL A 81 -6.02 -8.81 10.62
N TYR A 82 -6.31 -8.20 9.47
CA TYR A 82 -5.66 -6.96 9.05
C TYR A 82 -5.94 -5.81 10.04
N LYS A 83 -7.20 -5.64 10.45
CA LYS A 83 -7.60 -4.61 11.43
C LYS A 83 -6.89 -4.83 12.77
N LYS A 84 -6.89 -6.07 13.27
CA LYS A 84 -6.26 -6.41 14.55
C LYS A 84 -4.75 -6.18 14.53
N LEU A 85 -4.08 -6.65 13.48
CA LEU A 85 -2.64 -6.48 13.32
C LEU A 85 -2.26 -5.00 13.21
N THR A 86 -3.01 -4.22 12.45
CA THR A 86 -2.80 -2.77 12.30
C THR A 86 -2.91 -2.06 13.65
N ALA A 87 -3.96 -2.35 14.42
CA ALA A 87 -4.15 -1.75 15.74
C ALA A 87 -3.02 -2.13 16.71
N GLU A 88 -2.61 -3.39 16.71
CA GLU A 88 -1.55 -3.90 17.58
C GLU A 88 -0.18 -3.28 17.25
N ILE A 89 0.19 -3.23 15.97
CA ILE A 89 1.44 -2.63 15.51
C ILE A 89 1.47 -1.13 15.86
N ASN A 90 0.41 -0.39 15.53
CA ASN A 90 0.35 1.04 15.79
C ASN A 90 0.46 1.35 17.29
N THR A 91 -0.24 0.59 18.13
CA THR A 91 -0.18 0.75 19.58
C THR A 91 1.21 0.46 20.12
N LYS A 92 1.84 -0.65 19.68
CA LYS A 92 3.17 -1.05 20.15
C LYS A 92 4.25 -0.06 19.73
N ILE A 93 4.22 0.39 18.48
CA ILE A 93 5.16 1.41 17.97
C ILE A 93 4.98 2.72 18.74
N SER A 94 3.74 3.19 18.88
CA SER A 94 3.44 4.44 19.60
C SER A 94 3.96 4.41 21.04
N ASN A 95 3.71 3.32 21.76
CA ASN A 95 4.14 3.18 23.15
C ASN A 95 5.66 3.09 23.28
N GLU A 96 6.32 2.28 22.45
CA GLU A 96 7.78 2.12 22.48
C GLU A 96 8.49 3.43 22.12
N LEU A 97 8.05 4.12 21.07
CA LEU A 97 8.63 5.41 20.66
C LEU A 97 8.43 6.48 21.73
N SER A 98 7.23 6.56 22.31
CA SER A 98 6.96 7.51 23.40
C SER A 98 7.83 7.24 24.62
N THR A 99 8.06 5.96 24.95
CA THR A 99 8.90 5.55 26.07
C THR A 99 10.37 5.95 25.82
N ARG A 100 10.93 5.57 24.67
CA ARG A 100 12.32 5.92 24.31
C ARG A 100 12.54 7.43 24.21
N LEU A 101 11.58 8.16 23.65
CA LEU A 101 11.66 9.61 23.55
C LEU A 101 11.69 10.26 24.94
N SER A 102 10.85 9.76 25.86
CA SER A 102 10.86 10.21 27.26
C SER A 102 12.21 9.92 27.93
N GLU A 103 12.75 8.72 27.78
CA GLU A 103 14.05 8.33 28.34
C GLU A 103 15.19 9.22 27.82
N ILE A 104 15.28 9.41 26.51
CA ILE A 104 16.28 10.29 25.87
C ILE A 104 16.15 11.73 26.39
N ASN A 105 14.92 12.23 26.49
CA ASN A 105 14.67 13.58 26.98
C ASN A 105 15.11 13.74 28.45
N THR A 106 14.83 12.75 29.30
CA THR A 106 15.31 12.77 30.69
C THR A 106 16.84 12.72 30.77
N GLU A 107 17.49 11.83 30.02
CA GLU A 107 18.95 11.68 30.04
C GLU A 107 19.66 12.95 29.54
N LEU A 108 19.15 13.56 28.46
CA LEU A 108 19.70 14.79 27.90
C LEU A 108 19.55 15.96 28.87
N ASN A 109 18.38 16.12 29.49
CA ASN A 109 18.13 17.18 30.46
C ASN A 109 19.01 17.03 31.72
N ASP A 110 19.21 15.80 32.19
CA ASP A 110 20.09 15.53 33.34
C ASP A 110 21.55 15.84 33.01
N LYS A 111 22.03 15.42 31.84
CA LYS A 111 23.39 15.73 31.35
C LYS A 111 23.61 17.23 31.17
N LEU A 112 22.66 17.92 30.54
CA LEU A 112 22.73 19.37 30.35
C LEU A 112 22.75 20.10 31.69
N THR A 113 21.89 19.70 32.63
CA THR A 113 21.85 20.26 33.99
C THR A 113 23.17 20.06 34.73
N ALA A 114 23.79 18.89 34.60
CA ALA A 114 25.09 18.60 35.20
C ALA A 114 26.21 19.47 34.61
N GLU A 115 26.28 19.61 33.28
CA GLU A 115 27.29 20.47 32.63
C GLU A 115 27.09 21.95 32.96
N ILE A 116 25.85 22.44 33.02
CA ILE A 116 25.56 23.82 33.46
C ILE A 116 26.07 24.05 34.88
N LYS A 117 25.82 23.12 35.83
CA LYS A 117 26.31 23.23 37.21
C LYS A 117 27.84 23.24 37.29
N LYS A 118 28.50 22.43 36.46
CA LYS A 118 29.96 22.34 36.37
C LYS A 118 30.60 23.63 35.83
N ILE A 119 29.94 24.33 34.90
CA ILE A 119 30.39 25.62 34.37
C ILE A 119 30.08 26.77 35.33
N ASN A 120 28.90 26.77 35.95
CA ASN A 120 28.44 27.89 36.77
C ASN A 120 29.19 27.98 38.13
N SER A 121 29.54 26.85 38.75
CA SER A 121 30.20 26.86 40.07
C SER A 121 31.59 27.53 40.08
N PRO A 122 32.52 27.27 39.14
CA PRO A 122 33.80 27.98 39.08
C PRO A 122 33.64 29.45 38.69
N LEU A 123 32.68 29.77 37.82
CA LEU A 123 32.39 31.13 37.38
C LEU A 123 31.91 32.01 38.55
N GLN A 124 30.97 31.50 39.34
CA GLN A 124 30.50 32.18 40.55
C GLN A 124 31.64 32.35 41.57
N ASN A 125 32.44 31.31 41.80
CA ASN A 125 33.58 31.40 42.72
C ASN A 125 34.63 32.41 42.23
N GLY A 126 34.93 32.41 40.93
CA GLY A 126 35.85 33.37 40.30
C GLY A 126 35.38 34.81 40.42
N LEU A 127 34.09 35.07 40.19
CA LEU A 127 33.49 36.40 40.37
C LEU A 127 33.56 36.87 41.82
N ILE A 128 33.27 35.99 42.79
CA ILE A 128 33.39 36.29 44.22
C ILE A 128 34.83 36.66 44.59
N GLN A 129 35.82 35.88 44.12
CA GLN A 129 37.23 36.17 44.37
C GLN A 129 37.67 37.49 43.74
N HIS A 130 37.28 37.74 42.48
CA HIS A 130 37.63 38.98 41.79
C HIS A 130 37.06 40.20 42.52
N TYR A 131 35.81 40.13 42.97
CA TYR A 131 35.19 41.19 43.78
C TYR A 131 35.93 41.42 45.11
N ALA A 132 36.33 40.34 45.80
CA ALA A 132 37.09 40.44 47.05
C ALA A 132 38.47 41.09 46.84
N ILE A 133 39.17 40.77 45.75
CA ILE A 133 40.47 41.37 45.39
C ILE A 133 40.30 42.85 45.02
N THR A 134 39.33 43.17 44.15
CA THR A 134 39.06 44.56 43.74
C THR A 134 38.70 45.43 44.94
N ARG A 135 37.92 44.93 45.91
CA ARG A 135 37.59 45.66 47.14
C ARG A 135 38.78 45.86 48.07
N ARG A 136 39.70 44.88 48.16
CA ARG A 136 40.92 45.00 48.97
C ARG A 136 41.91 46.03 48.38
N ASN A 137 41.92 46.14 47.05
CA ASN A 137 42.80 47.06 46.32
C ASN A 137 42.18 48.45 46.12
N GLN A 138 40.95 48.70 46.58
CA GLN A 138 40.44 50.06 46.67
C GLN A 138 41.18 50.83 47.78
N PRO A 139 41.66 52.05 47.51
CA PRO A 139 42.33 52.87 48.52
C PRO A 139 41.39 53.12 49.70
N ILE A 140 41.87 52.85 50.91
CA ILE A 140 41.28 53.38 52.14
C ILE A 140 41.64 54.87 52.15
N GLU A 141 40.75 55.71 51.63
CA GLU A 141 40.76 57.13 51.97
C GLU A 141 40.11 57.28 53.36
N ALA A 142 40.94 57.17 54.38
CA ALA A 142 40.67 57.80 55.66
C ALA A 142 41.28 59.21 55.62
N ASP A 143 40.38 60.17 55.42
CA ASP A 143 40.41 61.58 55.79
C ASP A 143 41.69 62.39 55.55
N GLN A 144 41.65 63.28 54.55
CA GLN A 144 41.87 64.72 54.79
C GLN A 144 40.92 65.56 53.94
N GLN A 145 40.30 66.53 54.61
CA GLN A 145 39.39 67.57 54.12
C GLN A 145 39.88 68.24 52.82
N SER A 146 38.99 68.41 51.85
CA SER A 146 38.93 69.64 51.06
C SER A 146 37.59 69.78 50.34
N VAL A 147 37.02 70.96 50.51
CA VAL A 147 35.81 71.52 49.90
C VAL A 147 36.04 71.72 48.40
N SER A 148 35.13 71.25 47.54
CA SER A 148 34.56 72.08 46.46
C SER A 148 33.49 71.32 45.68
N ASN A 149 32.35 72.00 45.55
CA ASN A 149 31.27 71.72 44.62
C ASN A 149 31.79 71.53 43.18
N HIS A 150 31.13 70.68 42.38
CA HIS A 150 30.18 71.11 41.33
C HIS A 150 29.95 69.97 40.31
N SER A 151 28.69 69.85 39.88
CA SER A 151 28.20 69.36 38.57
C SER A 151 27.65 67.94 38.48
N GLU A 152 26.33 67.92 38.41
CA GLU A 152 25.45 66.91 37.82
C GLU A 152 25.76 66.63 36.33
N ALA A 153 25.57 65.37 35.91
CA ALA A 153 24.93 64.95 34.63
C ALA A 153 25.19 63.44 34.46
N SER A 154 24.25 62.54 34.76
CA SER A 154 23.03 62.21 34.00
C SER A 154 23.31 61.42 32.71
N ASN A 155 22.87 60.16 32.75
CA ASN A 155 22.78 59.19 31.67
C ASN A 155 22.15 59.75 30.39
N ARG A 156 22.64 59.33 29.21
CA ARG A 156 21.74 58.76 28.18
C ARG A 156 22.48 58.05 27.03
N SER A 157 21.94 56.87 26.75
CA SER A 157 21.97 56.10 25.51
C SER A 157 21.80 56.92 24.23
N HIS A 158 22.13 56.34 23.07
CA HIS A 158 21.27 56.15 21.88
C HIS A 158 22.16 55.89 20.64
N ILE A 159 22.09 54.69 20.05
CA ILE A 159 21.33 54.31 18.84
C ILE A 159 22.23 54.29 17.57
N SER A 160 22.56 53.06 17.18
CA SER A 160 22.69 52.45 15.84
C SER A 160 23.08 53.29 14.62
N SER A 161 23.99 52.73 13.79
CA SER A 161 23.75 52.44 12.36
C SER A 161 24.94 51.71 11.73
N SER A 162 24.74 50.47 11.30
CA SER A 162 25.40 49.94 10.10
C SER A 162 24.65 48.68 9.65
N GLY A 163 23.69 48.87 8.76
CA GLY A 163 23.11 47.80 7.98
C GLY A 163 24.14 47.29 6.99
N SER A 164 24.39 45.99 7.02
CA SER A 164 25.18 45.29 6.03
C SER A 164 24.28 44.25 5.37
N SER A 165 23.75 44.62 4.21
CA SER A 165 23.11 43.73 3.26
C SER A 165 24.16 42.77 2.69
N SER A 166 24.21 41.54 3.19
CA SER A 166 24.92 40.45 2.50
C SER A 166 24.03 39.92 1.39
N GLY A 167 24.10 40.59 0.24
CA GLY A 167 23.60 40.06 -1.03
C GLY A 167 24.31 38.75 -1.34
N SER A 168 23.56 37.66 -1.33
CA SER A 168 24.05 36.38 -1.84
C SER A 168 24.08 36.45 -3.35
N SER A 169 25.27 36.63 -3.91
CA SER A 169 25.52 36.57 -5.35
C SER A 169 25.34 35.13 -5.81
N SER A 170 24.20 34.81 -6.42
CA SER A 170 24.03 33.60 -7.20
C SER A 170 24.98 33.66 -8.40
N GLY A 171 26.09 32.94 -8.30
CA GLY A 171 27.01 32.72 -9.41
C GLY A 171 26.27 32.04 -10.55
N SER A 172 25.91 32.81 -11.57
CA SER A 172 25.39 32.32 -12.85
C SER A 172 26.53 31.67 -13.63
N GLY A 173 26.97 30.50 -13.18
CA GLY A 173 27.72 29.56 -14.02
C GLY A 173 26.73 28.89 -14.97
N GLN A 174 27.04 28.83 -16.26
CA GLN A 174 26.26 28.05 -17.23
C GLN A 174 25.98 26.65 -16.68
N LEU A 175 24.71 26.38 -16.33
CA LEU A 175 24.29 25.07 -15.86
C LEU A 175 24.49 24.08 -17.00
N THR A 176 25.49 23.21 -16.88
CA THR A 176 25.70 22.15 -17.86
C THR A 176 24.50 21.20 -17.85
N PHE A 177 24.17 20.59 -19.00
CA PHE A 177 23.09 19.60 -19.09
C PHE A 177 23.18 18.50 -18.02
N THR A 178 24.41 18.08 -17.69
CA THR A 178 24.71 17.13 -16.62
C THR A 178 24.31 17.67 -15.24
N GLY A 179 24.59 18.95 -14.96
CA GLY A 179 24.19 19.62 -13.73
C GLY A 179 22.67 19.74 -13.60
N ILE A 180 21.98 20.17 -14.67
CA ILE A 180 20.50 20.26 -14.70
C ILE A 180 19.88 18.88 -14.45
N SER A 181 20.37 17.86 -15.15
CA SER A 181 19.88 16.50 -14.99
C SER A 181 20.09 15.94 -13.59
N LEU A 182 21.24 16.24 -12.95
CA LEU A 182 21.54 15.79 -11.60
C LEU A 182 20.61 16.45 -10.57
N THR A 183 20.34 17.74 -10.72
CA THR A 183 19.43 18.50 -9.85
C THR A 183 18.01 17.95 -9.92
N VAL A 184 17.45 17.77 -11.12
CA VAL A 184 16.10 17.22 -11.32
C VAL A 184 16.02 15.80 -10.75
N TRP A 185 17.04 14.96 -10.99
CA TRP A 185 17.07 13.61 -10.43
C TRP A 185 17.10 13.59 -8.90
N ASN A 186 17.90 14.46 -8.27
CA ASN A 186 17.96 14.55 -6.81
C ASN A 186 16.61 14.96 -6.21
N GLN A 187 15.96 15.98 -6.77
CA GLN A 187 14.65 16.45 -6.32
C GLN A 187 13.58 15.38 -6.51
N PHE A 188 13.53 14.78 -7.70
CA PHE A 188 12.67 13.65 -7.99
C PHE A 188 12.84 12.54 -6.96
N LYS A 189 14.09 12.10 -6.71
CA LYS A 189 14.37 11.00 -5.79
C LYS A 189 13.91 11.30 -4.37
N GLN A 190 14.16 12.51 -3.87
CA GLN A 190 13.73 12.90 -2.53
C GLN A 190 12.21 12.87 -2.38
N ILE A 191 11.48 13.44 -3.34
CA ILE A 191 10.01 13.45 -3.32
C ILE A 191 9.47 12.02 -3.48
N PHE A 192 10.06 11.25 -4.38
CA PHE A 192 9.70 9.87 -4.65
C PHE A 192 9.86 8.99 -3.41
N ASP A 193 11.02 9.04 -2.75
CA ASP A 193 11.30 8.25 -1.54
C ASP A 193 10.38 8.65 -0.39
N ARG A 194 10.15 9.97 -0.21
CA ARG A 194 9.22 10.50 0.79
C ARG A 194 7.82 9.92 0.62
N ILE A 195 7.21 10.10 -0.55
CA ILE A 195 5.83 9.65 -0.81
C ILE A 195 5.73 8.12 -0.71
N LYS A 196 6.73 7.41 -1.24
CA LYS A 196 6.79 5.94 -1.17
C LYS A 196 6.77 5.46 0.28
N THR A 197 7.54 6.09 1.17
CA THR A 197 7.57 5.75 2.59
C THR A 197 6.28 6.16 3.30
N GLU A 198 5.76 7.36 3.07
CA GLU A 198 4.53 7.85 3.70
C GLU A 198 3.30 7.00 3.36
N LYS A 199 3.20 6.54 2.10
CA LYS A 199 2.07 5.73 1.61
C LYS A 199 2.31 4.23 1.67
N ASN A 200 3.48 3.78 2.15
CA ASN A 200 3.92 2.38 2.15
C ASN A 200 3.82 1.69 0.78
N PHE A 201 4.13 2.41 -0.31
CA PHE A 201 4.10 1.84 -1.65
C PHE A 201 5.31 0.95 -1.93
N THR A 202 5.09 -0.15 -2.65
CA THR A 202 6.18 -0.86 -3.33
C THR A 202 6.82 0.04 -4.40
N LEU A 203 8.05 -0.27 -4.82
CA LEU A 203 8.70 0.47 -5.93
C LEU A 203 7.82 0.44 -7.20
N GLU A 204 7.16 -0.70 -7.41
CA GLU A 204 6.32 -0.96 -8.57
C GLU A 204 5.07 -0.07 -8.60
N GLU A 205 4.36 0.00 -7.47
CA GLU A 205 3.19 0.85 -7.28
C GLU A 205 3.56 2.33 -7.38
N MET A 206 4.66 2.75 -6.73
CA MET A 206 5.09 4.15 -6.78
C MET A 206 5.45 4.58 -8.22
N CYS A 207 6.16 3.73 -8.97
CA CYS A 207 6.46 4.02 -10.38
C CYS A 207 5.20 4.11 -11.25
N LEU A 208 4.16 3.33 -10.94
CA LEU A 208 2.86 3.41 -11.60
C LEU A 208 2.16 4.73 -11.26
N THR A 209 2.09 5.10 -9.98
CA THR A 209 1.49 6.35 -9.51
C THR A 209 2.11 7.56 -10.19
N VAL A 210 3.44 7.68 -10.17
CA VAL A 210 4.15 8.77 -10.84
C VAL A 210 3.85 8.80 -12.35
N ALA A 211 3.83 7.62 -13.00
CA ALA A 211 3.53 7.55 -14.42
C ALA A 211 2.08 7.96 -14.75
N MET A 212 1.13 7.69 -13.86
CA MET A 212 -0.26 8.12 -14.00
C MET A 212 -0.39 9.63 -13.79
N GLU A 213 0.20 10.18 -12.72
CA GLU A 213 0.16 11.61 -12.43
C GLU A 213 0.84 12.43 -13.55
N ILE A 214 1.96 11.96 -14.10
CA ILE A 214 2.57 12.61 -15.28
C ILE A 214 1.61 12.62 -16.47
N ARG A 215 0.80 11.58 -16.68
CA ARG A 215 -0.20 11.53 -17.76
C ARG A 215 -1.36 12.49 -17.52
N GLU A 216 -1.77 12.65 -16.27
CA GLU A 216 -2.77 13.66 -15.88
C GLU A 216 -2.28 15.08 -16.13
N LEU A 217 -0.97 15.33 -15.96
CA LEU A 217 -0.31 16.58 -16.31
C LEU A 217 -0.06 16.76 -17.83
N GLY A 218 -0.57 15.85 -18.67
CA GLY A 218 -0.43 15.91 -20.13
C GLY A 218 0.87 15.30 -20.68
N GLY A 219 1.69 14.69 -19.83
CA GLY A 219 2.89 13.96 -20.22
C GLY A 219 2.58 12.56 -20.78
N ASN A 220 3.56 11.92 -21.41
CA ASN A 220 3.42 10.54 -21.88
C ASN A 220 4.66 9.73 -21.49
N ILE A 221 4.61 9.17 -20.27
CA ILE A 221 5.66 8.32 -19.72
C ILE A 221 5.13 6.91 -19.46
N LYS A 222 6.05 5.93 -19.52
CA LYS A 222 5.79 4.55 -19.10
C LYS A 222 6.39 4.33 -17.71
N LYS A 223 5.74 3.50 -16.91
CA LYS A 223 6.25 3.04 -15.60
C LYS A 223 7.70 2.56 -15.64
N THR A 224 8.06 1.76 -16.65
CA THR A 224 9.43 1.25 -16.82
C THR A 224 10.46 2.37 -17.06
N THR A 225 10.03 3.47 -17.67
CA THR A 225 10.86 4.67 -17.86
C THR A 225 11.07 5.40 -16.54
N VAL A 226 10.02 5.55 -15.72
CA VAL A 226 10.12 6.14 -14.36
C VAL A 226 11.07 5.32 -13.49
N GLN A 227 10.91 4.00 -13.49
CA GLN A 227 11.79 3.09 -12.76
C GLN A 227 13.24 3.21 -13.24
N GLY A 228 13.46 3.20 -14.56
CA GLY A 228 14.79 3.40 -15.13
C GLY A 228 15.42 4.75 -14.78
N PHE A 229 14.62 5.81 -14.64
CA PHE A 229 15.09 7.12 -14.18
C PHE A 229 15.50 7.07 -12.70
N TYR A 230 14.66 6.50 -11.85
CA TYR A 230 14.93 6.32 -10.42
C TYR A 230 16.24 5.54 -10.18
N GLU A 231 16.43 4.43 -10.88
CA GLU A 231 17.63 3.58 -10.80
C GLU A 231 18.84 4.14 -11.55
N ARG A 232 18.69 5.27 -12.25
CA ARG A 232 19.73 5.92 -13.08
C ARG A 232 20.21 5.06 -14.26
N ASN A 233 19.35 4.20 -14.79
CA ASN A 233 19.63 3.19 -15.82
C ASN A 233 19.12 3.56 -17.23
N ILE A 234 19.01 4.85 -17.58
CA ILE A 234 18.49 5.26 -18.90
C ILE A 234 19.61 5.24 -19.96
N LYS A 235 19.47 4.33 -20.93
CA LYS A 235 20.51 4.02 -21.94
C LYS A 235 20.47 4.86 -23.23
N LYS A 236 19.49 5.77 -23.41
CA LYS A 236 19.33 6.55 -24.66
C LYS A 236 19.31 8.06 -24.43
N LYS A 237 20.24 8.78 -25.06
CA LYS A 237 20.47 10.22 -24.90
C LYS A 237 19.26 11.09 -25.32
N ASP A 238 18.58 10.75 -26.42
CA ASP A 238 17.45 11.55 -26.93
C ASP A 238 16.15 11.32 -26.14
N GLY A 239 15.92 10.09 -25.65
CA GLY A 239 14.80 9.77 -24.76
C GLY A 239 14.99 10.32 -23.33
N TYR A 240 16.24 10.57 -22.94
CA TYR A 240 16.58 11.08 -21.62
C TYR A 240 16.10 12.51 -21.40
N ILE A 241 16.17 13.37 -22.43
CA ILE A 241 15.73 14.77 -22.35
C ILE A 241 14.21 14.84 -22.17
N SER A 242 13.44 14.10 -22.97
CA SER A 242 11.98 14.03 -22.83
C SER A 242 11.56 13.42 -21.49
N THR A 243 12.32 12.45 -20.97
CA THR A 243 12.07 11.88 -19.64
C THR A 243 12.34 12.90 -18.53
N LEU A 244 13.44 13.66 -18.63
CA LEU A 244 13.78 14.72 -17.68
C LEU A 244 12.71 15.81 -17.64
N ASP A 245 12.19 16.23 -18.79
CA ASP A 245 11.15 17.24 -18.90
C ASP A 245 9.83 16.78 -18.25
N GLN A 246 9.37 15.57 -18.58
CA GLN A 246 8.17 14.97 -18.01
C GLN A 246 8.27 14.76 -16.49
N ILE A 247 9.45 14.37 -16.00
CA ILE A 247 9.70 14.21 -14.56
C ILE A 247 9.85 15.56 -13.87
N GLY A 248 10.43 16.55 -14.53
CA GLY A 248 10.50 17.93 -14.04
C GLY A 248 9.11 18.50 -13.78
N LEU A 249 8.18 18.33 -14.72
CA LEU A 249 6.77 18.75 -14.56
C LEU A 249 6.11 18.13 -13.32
N TRP A 250 6.38 16.85 -13.05
CA TRP A 250 5.86 16.18 -11.87
C TRP A 250 6.48 16.70 -10.57
N VAL A 251 7.79 16.91 -10.55
CA VAL A 251 8.51 17.49 -9.41
C VAL A 251 7.96 18.89 -9.08
N ASP A 252 7.74 19.71 -10.10
CA ASP A 252 7.20 21.06 -9.93
C ASP A 252 5.77 21.05 -9.37
N SER A 253 4.91 20.14 -9.86
CA SER A 253 3.57 19.93 -9.31
C SER A 253 3.61 19.59 -7.80
N LYS A 254 4.47 18.65 -7.39
CA LYS A 254 4.55 18.24 -5.98
C LYS A 254 5.14 19.30 -5.05
N ASN A 255 5.99 20.16 -5.57
CA ASN A 255 6.51 21.30 -4.81
C ASN A 255 5.43 22.37 -4.59
N ASN A 256 4.57 22.60 -5.58
CA ASN A 256 3.47 23.57 -5.48
C ASN A 256 2.33 23.09 -4.57
N ASP A 257 2.03 21.79 -4.55
CA ASP A 257 1.01 21.23 -3.64
C ASP A 257 1.40 21.41 -2.16
N SER A 258 2.70 21.44 -1.84
CA SER A 258 3.19 21.64 -0.46
C SER A 258 2.98 23.05 0.10
N LEU A 259 2.67 24.03 -0.75
CA LEU A 259 2.36 25.41 -0.34
C LEU A 259 0.87 25.63 -0.03
N ALA A 260 -0.02 24.81 -0.59
CA ALA A 260 -1.46 24.91 -0.33
C ALA A 260 -1.83 24.44 1.09
N ASP A 261 -1.07 23.49 1.64
CA ASP A 261 -1.34 22.87 2.96
C ASP A 261 -0.92 23.74 4.16
N ASN A 262 -0.29 24.90 3.94
CA ASN A 262 0.17 25.81 5.01
C ASN A 262 -0.74 27.06 5.18
N THR A 263 -1.93 27.09 4.58
CA THR A 263 -2.83 28.27 4.62
C THR A 263 -4.18 27.99 5.26
N GLU A 264 -4.31 26.93 6.08
CA GLU A 264 -5.52 26.69 6.88
C GLU A 264 -5.24 26.69 8.39
#